data_AF-A0AAP0E0W5-F1
#
_entry.id   AF-A0AAP0E0W5-F1
#
_cell.length_a   1.000
_cell.length_b   1.000
_cell.length_c   1.000
_cell.angle_alpha   90.00
_cell.angle_beta   90.00
_cell.angle_gamma   90.00
#
_symmetry.space_group_name_H-M   'P 1'
#
loop_
_entity.id
_entity.type
_entity.pdbx_description
1 polymer ?
#
loop_
_entity_poly.entity_id
_entity_poly.type
_entity_poly.pdbx_seq_one_letter_code
_entity_poly.pdbx_strand_id
1 'polypeptide(L)'
;MDSVRNMGNSEQEFSLLLTLSKEDPLYEKKRKLLDARGFDHDIRFFLSSSRATFKSFISAARIIEMDEAELYFAGVDVLQPVDFYSPTNELKSLNSLLSHIDFSLNSALSNKMEQLLRQLKGETMDVIRVYGDKNRDEAKIEICNCRAENLLLQWGKEHGLKTKLQIAHVEGAGRGAVAVEDLTIGDTVLEIPESIIISEEHVYVSEMFEILKRMDDISAETMLLLWSMKERHNPESKFKFYFDTLPKTFNTGLDFGVEALTALEGTLLFDEIIQAKEHLRSQYDTLCPLLCRDHPDVFQPEFYSWDQFLWACELWYSNSMKVIFTDGKLRTCLVPFAGLLNHSLCPHVLHYGRVTSSTKSLKFALSRPCRGGDQCYLSYGNFSSSHLITFYGFLPKGNNFYDVIPMEIDVPQADDSGNHDWTTHMVRGTWLSSNHEILNYGLPPTLLNYLRSALKDAEQPKDSNINIDNEREVLETLYSIFNPMMEGHGDPDNPHWESPSWDVKLALEYKDLERRIISSVLQSCLTGLEMLQLIESKHQ
;
A
#
# COMPACT_ATOMS: atom_id res chain seq x y z
N MET A 1 67.98 -9.22 -16.19
CA MET A 1 68.43 -8.58 -14.94
C MET A 1 67.22 -8.11 -14.14
N ASP A 2 66.57 -8.87 -13.29
CA ASP A 2 66.35 -10.32 -13.06
C ASP A 2 65.60 -10.31 -11.70
N SER A 3 64.48 -10.97 -11.45
CA SER A 3 63.80 -12.03 -12.19
C SER A 3 62.36 -12.15 -11.71
N VAL A 4 61.47 -12.27 -12.69
CA VAL A 4 60.06 -12.67 -12.67
C VAL A 4 59.80 -13.96 -11.87
N ARG A 5 58.70 -13.99 -11.11
CA ARG A 5 57.74 -15.12 -11.12
C ARG A 5 56.33 -14.66 -10.72
N ASN A 6 55.50 -14.58 -11.76
CA ASN A 6 54.03 -14.61 -11.74
C ASN A 6 53.48 -15.72 -10.83
N MET A 7 52.45 -15.40 -10.05
CA MET A 7 51.24 -16.20 -9.74
C MET A 7 50.48 -15.43 -8.62
N GLY A 8 49.24 -14.98 -8.74
CA GLY A 8 48.21 -15.30 -9.73
C GLY A 8 47.24 -14.14 -10.01
N ASN A 9 46.41 -14.37 -11.02
CA ASN A 9 45.26 -13.56 -11.39
C ASN A 9 44.43 -13.19 -10.16
N SER A 10 44.36 -11.92 -9.80
CA SER A 10 43.21 -11.40 -9.07
C SER A 10 42.28 -10.76 -10.11
N GLU A 11 41.38 -11.55 -10.69
CA GLU A 11 40.15 -10.97 -11.22
C GLU A 11 39.54 -10.19 -10.03
N GLN A 12 39.44 -8.87 -10.14
CA GLN A 12 38.63 -8.10 -9.17
C GLN A 12 37.20 -8.62 -9.32
N GLU A 13 36.77 -9.48 -8.40
CA GLU A 13 35.40 -9.96 -8.35
C GLU A 13 34.49 -8.75 -8.11
N PHE A 14 33.67 -8.42 -9.09
CA PHE A 14 32.75 -7.29 -9.03
C PHE A 14 31.59 -7.65 -8.10
N SER A 15 31.23 -6.78 -7.16
CA SER A 15 30.12 -7.03 -6.23
C SER A 15 29.05 -5.95 -6.25
N LEU A 16 27.78 -6.35 -6.23
CA LEU A 16 26.68 -5.46 -5.83
C LEU A 16 26.53 -5.52 -4.31
N LEU A 17 26.36 -4.37 -3.66
CA LEU A 17 26.12 -4.28 -2.23
C LEU A 17 24.66 -3.92 -1.99
N LEU A 18 23.98 -4.67 -1.14
CA LEU A 18 22.64 -4.36 -0.67
C LEU A 18 22.67 -4.19 0.86
N THR A 19 22.07 -3.11 1.36
CA THR A 19 22.15 -2.73 2.79
C THR A 19 20.78 -2.56 3.41
N LEU A 20 20.58 -3.17 4.58
CA LEU A 20 19.43 -2.88 5.45
C LEU A 20 19.75 -1.65 6.31
N SER A 21 18.93 -0.59 6.24
CA SER A 21 19.11 0.66 6.99
C SER A 21 18.89 0.44 8.49
N LYS A 22 19.78 0.93 9.35
CA LYS A 22 19.63 0.81 10.82
C LYS A 22 18.48 1.65 11.37
N GLU A 23 18.05 2.64 10.61
CA GLU A 23 16.93 3.53 10.87
C GLU A 23 15.58 2.91 10.45
N ASP A 24 15.58 1.73 9.82
CA ASP A 24 14.36 1.00 9.50
C ASP A 24 13.66 0.58 10.82
N PRO A 25 12.38 0.96 11.04
CA PRO A 25 11.67 0.61 12.27
C PRO A 25 11.52 -0.92 12.46
N LEU A 26 11.65 -1.70 11.39
CA LEU A 26 11.56 -3.16 11.37
C LEU A 26 12.95 -3.81 11.27
N TYR A 27 14.03 -3.05 11.48
CA TYR A 27 15.42 -3.51 11.31
C TYR A 27 15.69 -4.87 11.98
N GLU A 28 15.38 -5.03 13.26
CA GLU A 28 15.68 -6.26 13.98
C GLU A 28 14.90 -7.47 13.44
N LYS A 29 13.62 -7.29 13.07
CA LYS A 29 12.79 -8.36 12.49
C LYS A 29 13.32 -8.78 11.12
N LYS A 30 13.62 -7.82 10.24
CA LYS A 30 14.18 -8.06 8.90
C LYS A 30 15.57 -8.70 8.99
N ARG A 31 16.41 -8.23 9.91
CA ARG A 31 17.76 -8.78 10.16
C ARG A 31 17.69 -10.24 10.59
N LYS A 32 16.84 -10.59 11.56
CA LYS A 32 16.63 -11.98 11.97
C LYS A 32 16.22 -12.86 10.79
N LEU A 33 15.31 -12.38 9.94
CA LEU A 33 14.86 -13.12 8.76
C LEU A 33 15.95 -13.26 7.67
N LEU A 34 16.77 -12.23 7.47
CA LEU A 34 17.95 -12.28 6.59
C LEU A 34 18.97 -13.31 7.09
N ASP A 35 19.33 -13.25 8.38
CA ASP A 35 20.26 -14.17 9.03
C ASP A 35 19.74 -15.62 8.91
N ALA A 36 18.44 -15.82 9.15
CA ALA A 36 17.77 -17.11 9.03
C ALA A 36 17.78 -17.66 7.58
N ARG A 37 17.77 -16.77 6.58
CA ARG A 37 17.86 -17.12 5.15
C ARG A 37 19.30 -17.21 4.64
N GLY A 38 20.30 -17.09 5.52
CA GLY A 38 21.71 -17.24 5.20
C GLY A 38 22.34 -16.02 4.53
N PHE A 39 21.78 -14.82 4.74
CA PHE A 39 22.41 -13.57 4.31
C PHE A 39 23.25 -12.98 5.44
N ASP A 40 24.46 -12.53 5.11
CA ASP A 40 25.35 -11.82 6.04
C ASP A 40 24.89 -10.37 6.31
N HIS A 41 25.50 -9.69 7.28
CA HIS A 41 25.22 -8.28 7.59
C HIS A 41 25.51 -7.32 6.41
N ASP A 42 26.57 -7.58 5.66
CA ASP A 42 26.90 -6.88 4.40
C ASP A 42 26.54 -7.82 3.24
N ILE A 43 25.36 -7.64 2.64
CA ILE A 43 24.91 -8.55 1.60
C ILE A 43 25.61 -8.20 0.28
N ARG A 44 26.75 -8.85 0.04
CA ARG A 44 27.56 -8.67 -1.17
C ARG A 44 27.33 -9.79 -2.16
N PHE A 45 27.00 -9.39 -3.39
CA PHE A 45 26.69 -10.30 -4.48
C PHE A 45 27.74 -10.22 -5.57
N PHE A 46 28.56 -11.27 -5.70
CA PHE A 46 29.59 -11.32 -6.74
C PHE A 46 28.98 -11.64 -8.12
N LEU A 47 29.26 -10.76 -9.07
CA LEU A 47 28.81 -10.82 -10.47
C LEU A 47 29.63 -11.87 -11.23
N SER A 48 29.30 -13.14 -11.04
CA SER A 48 29.92 -14.28 -11.74
C SER A 48 29.17 -14.69 -13.02
N SER A 49 28.27 -13.84 -13.54
CA SER A 49 27.39 -14.13 -14.70
C SER A 49 26.30 -15.19 -14.41
N SER A 50 26.01 -15.50 -13.14
CA SER A 50 25.08 -16.57 -12.78
C SER A 50 23.66 -16.07 -12.47
N ARG A 51 22.65 -16.78 -12.98
CA ARG A 51 21.22 -16.64 -12.60
C ARG A 51 21.00 -16.84 -11.08
N ALA A 52 21.96 -17.48 -10.39
CA ALA A 52 21.92 -17.66 -8.94
C ALA A 52 22.16 -16.33 -8.21
N THR A 53 23.14 -15.53 -8.62
CA THR A 53 23.41 -14.19 -8.05
C THR A 53 22.17 -13.29 -8.13
N PHE A 54 21.48 -13.30 -9.28
CA PHE A 54 20.22 -12.57 -9.47
C PHE A 54 19.14 -13.02 -8.46
N LYS A 55 18.90 -14.34 -8.36
CA LYS A 55 17.89 -14.89 -7.44
C LYS A 55 18.19 -14.57 -5.98
N SER A 56 19.45 -14.69 -5.56
CA SER A 56 19.86 -14.37 -4.20
C SER A 56 19.72 -12.87 -3.89
N PHE A 57 20.09 -11.99 -4.83
CA PHE A 57 19.88 -10.55 -4.67
C PHE A 57 18.41 -10.21 -4.46
N ILE A 58 17.56 -10.68 -5.38
CA ILE A 58 16.12 -10.41 -5.31
C ILE A 58 15.52 -10.99 -4.03
N SER A 59 15.94 -12.18 -3.59
CA SER A 59 15.49 -12.75 -2.33
C SER A 59 15.85 -11.88 -1.11
N ALA A 60 17.04 -11.30 -1.07
CA ALA A 60 17.43 -10.38 0.00
C ALA A 60 16.69 -9.04 -0.09
N ALA A 61 16.58 -8.47 -1.30
CA ALA A 61 15.87 -7.22 -1.54
C ALA A 61 14.40 -7.31 -1.11
N ARG A 62 13.75 -8.42 -1.43
CA ARG A 62 12.39 -8.71 -0.99
C ARG A 62 12.20 -8.65 0.51
N ILE A 63 13.14 -9.19 1.29
CA ILE A 63 13.11 -9.14 2.77
C ILE A 63 13.32 -7.71 3.27
N ILE A 64 14.26 -6.97 2.67
CA ILE A 64 14.52 -5.57 3.02
C ILE A 64 13.31 -4.68 2.74
N GLU A 65 12.59 -4.92 1.65
CA GLU A 65 11.41 -4.15 1.25
C GLU A 65 10.12 -4.57 1.98
N MET A 66 10.16 -5.61 2.83
CA MET A 66 8.98 -6.06 3.57
C MET A 66 8.44 -4.97 4.50
N ASP A 67 7.12 -4.89 4.60
CA ASP A 67 6.46 -4.19 5.70
C ASP A 67 6.07 -5.14 6.84
N GLU A 68 5.36 -4.60 7.82
CA GLU A 68 4.95 -5.33 9.02
C GLU A 68 4.03 -6.52 8.70
N ALA A 69 3.04 -6.33 7.82
CA ALA A 69 2.13 -7.39 7.44
C ALA A 69 2.88 -8.50 6.68
N GLU A 70 3.73 -8.14 5.72
CA GLU A 70 4.53 -9.11 4.97
C GLU A 70 5.47 -9.92 5.88
N LEU A 71 6.12 -9.28 6.87
CA LEU A 71 6.93 -9.97 7.88
C LEU A 71 6.10 -10.91 8.74
N TYR A 72 4.91 -10.49 9.16
CA TYR A 72 4.02 -11.31 9.99
C TYR A 72 3.64 -12.61 9.28
N PHE A 73 3.25 -12.53 8.00
CA PHE A 73 2.83 -13.69 7.22
C PHE A 73 4.00 -14.52 6.66
N ALA A 74 5.18 -13.92 6.46
CA ALA A 74 6.37 -14.66 6.05
C ALA A 74 6.84 -15.66 7.11
N GLY A 75 6.68 -15.32 8.40
CA GLY A 75 7.17 -16.12 9.52
C GLY A 75 8.70 -16.19 9.59
N VAL A 76 9.20 -16.92 10.58
CA VAL A 76 10.66 -17.10 10.81
C VAL A 76 11.15 -18.46 10.28
N ASP A 77 10.26 -19.34 9.82
CA ASP A 77 10.63 -20.70 9.46
C ASP A 77 11.44 -20.79 8.16
N VAL A 78 12.64 -21.36 8.30
CA VAL A 78 13.77 -21.30 7.36
C VAL A 78 13.59 -22.18 6.12
N LEU A 79 12.59 -23.08 6.13
CA LEU A 79 12.61 -24.27 5.29
C LEU A 79 11.79 -24.20 3.99
N GLN A 80 11.02 -23.14 3.71
CA GLN A 80 10.07 -23.15 2.58
C GLN A 80 10.17 -21.91 1.65
N PRO A 81 9.93 -22.09 0.32
CA PRO A 81 10.06 -21.03 -0.67
C PRO A 81 8.84 -20.09 -0.74
N VAL A 82 9.07 -18.84 -0.33
CA VAL A 82 8.85 -17.56 -1.08
C VAL A 82 7.60 -17.48 -1.99
N ASP A 83 6.42 -17.16 -1.43
CA ASP A 83 5.28 -16.55 -2.16
C ASP A 83 4.44 -15.61 -1.26
N PHE A 84 5.06 -14.89 -0.31
CA PHE A 84 4.33 -13.99 0.61
C PHE A 84 4.30 -12.51 0.18
N TYR A 85 4.99 -12.18 -0.90
CA TYR A 85 5.27 -10.80 -1.31
C TYR A 85 4.11 -10.21 -2.10
N SER A 86 3.72 -9.01 -1.75
CA SER A 86 2.80 -8.21 -2.56
C SER A 86 3.43 -7.86 -3.91
N PRO A 87 2.62 -7.56 -4.95
CA PRO A 87 3.15 -7.06 -6.21
C PRO A 87 3.94 -5.75 -6.05
N THR A 88 3.58 -4.93 -5.07
CA THR A 88 4.34 -3.73 -4.68
C THR A 88 5.75 -4.09 -4.19
N ASN A 89 5.88 -5.05 -3.26
CA ASN A 89 7.19 -5.50 -2.77
C ASN A 89 8.05 -6.08 -3.91
N GLU A 90 7.45 -6.91 -4.78
CA GLU A 90 8.16 -7.49 -5.92
C GLU A 90 8.74 -6.41 -6.83
N LEU A 91 7.93 -5.41 -7.20
CA LEU A 91 8.41 -4.31 -8.03
C LEU A 91 9.45 -3.44 -7.31
N LYS A 92 9.27 -3.13 -6.01
CA LYS A 92 10.28 -2.39 -5.23
C LYS A 92 11.63 -3.12 -5.22
N SER A 93 11.60 -4.43 -4.99
CA SER A 93 12.80 -5.28 -4.95
C SER A 93 13.54 -5.31 -6.28
N LEU A 94 12.80 -5.46 -7.39
CA LEU A 94 13.38 -5.46 -8.74
C LEU A 94 13.93 -4.07 -9.12
N ASN A 95 13.24 -2.98 -8.76
CA ASN A 95 13.71 -1.61 -9.02
C ASN A 95 14.90 -1.22 -8.12
N SER A 96 14.99 -1.77 -6.92
CA SER A 96 16.16 -1.65 -6.05
C SER A 96 17.38 -2.28 -6.74
N LEU A 97 17.25 -3.50 -7.30
CA LEU A 97 18.32 -4.10 -8.09
C LEU A 97 18.73 -3.24 -9.29
N LEU A 98 17.76 -2.72 -10.07
CA LEU A 98 18.06 -1.81 -11.19
C LEU A 98 18.86 -0.58 -10.74
N SER A 99 18.46 0.03 -9.62
CA SER A 99 19.13 1.21 -9.08
C SER A 99 20.58 0.93 -8.69
N HIS A 100 20.85 -0.22 -8.07
CA HIS A 100 22.20 -0.65 -7.73
C HIS A 100 23.04 -0.97 -8.99
N ILE A 101 22.44 -1.61 -10.00
CA ILE A 101 23.11 -1.85 -11.28
C ILE A 101 23.48 -0.53 -11.96
N ASP A 102 22.57 0.44 -12.00
CA ASP A 102 22.81 1.75 -12.60
C ASP A 102 23.89 2.55 -11.87
N PHE A 103 23.90 2.49 -10.55
CA PHE A 103 24.98 3.07 -9.74
C PHE A 103 26.34 2.42 -10.06
N SER A 104 26.39 1.08 -10.17
CA SER A 104 27.61 0.36 -10.53
C SER A 104 28.05 0.60 -11.98
N LEU A 105 27.12 0.81 -12.91
CA LEU A 105 27.44 1.14 -14.31
C LEU A 105 28.15 2.50 -14.42
N ASN A 106 27.73 3.50 -13.62
CA ASN A 106 28.36 4.83 -13.61
C ASN A 106 29.81 4.82 -13.08
N SER A 107 30.21 3.75 -12.37
CA SER A 107 31.54 3.59 -11.77
C SER A 107 32.32 2.40 -12.36
N ALA A 108 31.86 1.84 -13.47
CA ALA A 108 32.47 0.66 -14.08
C ALA A 108 33.90 0.93 -14.56
N LEU A 109 34.84 0.09 -14.11
CA LEU A 109 36.28 0.25 -14.38
C LEU A 109 36.79 -0.60 -15.56
N SER A 110 35.95 -1.49 -16.11
CA SER A 110 36.34 -2.37 -17.21
C SER A 110 35.18 -2.67 -18.17
N ASN A 111 35.49 -2.89 -19.44
CA ASN A 111 34.51 -3.26 -20.47
C ASN A 111 33.78 -4.59 -20.13
N LYS A 112 34.47 -5.55 -19.50
CA LYS A 112 33.87 -6.83 -19.08
C LYS A 112 32.78 -6.60 -18.02
N MET A 113 33.08 -5.75 -17.03
CA MET A 113 32.11 -5.37 -15.98
C MET A 113 30.89 -4.66 -16.57
N GLU A 114 31.13 -3.69 -17.45
CA GLU A 114 30.06 -2.94 -18.11
C GLU A 114 29.13 -3.86 -18.90
N GLN A 115 29.68 -4.81 -19.67
CA GLN A 115 28.89 -5.79 -20.42
C GLN A 115 28.02 -6.67 -19.50
N LEU A 116 28.58 -7.19 -18.41
CA LEU A 116 27.84 -8.02 -17.45
C LEU A 116 26.71 -7.23 -16.77
N LEU A 117 26.98 -5.99 -16.34
CA LEU A 117 25.97 -5.13 -15.72
C LEU A 117 24.86 -4.75 -16.72
N ARG A 118 25.19 -4.48 -17.98
CA ARG A 118 24.19 -4.21 -19.03
C ARG A 118 23.32 -5.43 -19.32
N GLN A 119 23.91 -6.63 -19.34
CA GLN A 119 23.14 -7.87 -19.48
C GLN A 119 22.19 -8.05 -18.29
N LEU A 120 22.69 -7.93 -17.05
CA LEU A 120 21.88 -8.05 -15.84
C LEU A 120 20.77 -7.00 -15.78
N LYS A 121 21.04 -5.77 -16.23
CA LYS A 121 20.03 -4.72 -16.38
C LYS A 121 18.92 -5.15 -17.32
N GLY A 122 19.28 -5.67 -18.51
CA GLY A 122 18.31 -6.19 -19.48
C GLY A 122 17.45 -7.32 -18.93
N GLU A 123 18.07 -8.31 -18.28
CA GLU A 123 17.35 -9.42 -17.63
C GLU A 123 16.40 -8.93 -16.55
N THR A 124 16.83 -7.99 -15.70
CA THR A 124 15.97 -7.40 -14.66
C THR A 124 14.79 -6.64 -15.26
N MET A 125 15.03 -5.83 -16.30
CA MET A 125 13.98 -5.09 -17.00
C MET A 125 12.96 -6.03 -17.66
N ASP A 126 13.42 -7.14 -18.24
CA ASP A 126 12.56 -8.17 -18.83
C ASP A 126 11.68 -8.86 -17.77
N VAL A 127 12.24 -9.17 -16.59
CA VAL A 127 11.47 -9.72 -15.47
C VAL A 127 10.39 -8.74 -15.01
N ILE A 128 10.72 -7.45 -14.86
CA ILE A 128 9.74 -6.41 -14.49
C ILE A 128 8.64 -6.32 -15.54
N ARG A 129 8.98 -6.33 -16.84
CA ARG A 129 8.00 -6.28 -17.92
C ARG A 129 7.05 -7.47 -17.87
N VAL A 130 7.58 -8.69 -17.78
CA VAL A 130 6.76 -9.91 -17.71
C VAL A 130 5.87 -9.91 -16.48
N TYR A 131 6.39 -9.47 -15.33
CA TYR A 131 5.61 -9.36 -14.10
C TYR A 131 4.50 -8.31 -14.21
N GLY A 132 4.79 -7.15 -14.78
CA GLY A 132 3.81 -6.09 -15.04
C GLY A 132 2.72 -6.52 -16.03
N ASP A 133 3.07 -7.21 -17.11
CA ASP A 133 2.12 -7.72 -18.09
C ASP A 133 1.18 -8.79 -17.49
N LYS A 134 1.70 -9.65 -16.60
CA LYS A 134 0.90 -10.66 -15.87
C LYS A 134 -0.12 -10.03 -14.93
N ASN A 135 0.21 -8.86 -14.36
CA ASN A 135 -0.60 -8.16 -13.37
C ASN A 135 -1.17 -6.84 -13.94
N ARG A 136 -1.43 -6.80 -15.25
CA ARG A 136 -1.96 -5.62 -15.93
C ARG A 136 -3.45 -5.46 -15.63
N ASP A 137 -3.84 -4.26 -15.20
CA ASP A 137 -5.25 -3.90 -15.06
C ASP A 137 -5.89 -3.64 -16.42
N GLU A 138 -6.87 -4.45 -16.78
CA GLU A 138 -7.71 -4.18 -17.94
C GLU A 138 -8.75 -3.12 -17.56
N ALA A 139 -8.59 -1.95 -18.15
CA ALA A 139 -9.47 -0.80 -17.98
C ALA A 139 -10.05 -0.39 -19.33
N LYS A 140 -11.36 -0.16 -19.37
CA LYS A 140 -12.00 0.47 -20.53
C LYS A 140 -11.84 1.97 -20.38
N ILE A 141 -11.23 2.56 -21.41
CA ILE A 141 -10.79 3.95 -21.40
C ILE A 141 -11.59 4.71 -22.45
N GLU A 142 -12.23 5.79 -22.01
CA GLU A 142 -12.88 6.76 -22.88
C GLU A 142 -12.11 8.08 -22.75
N ILE A 143 -11.51 8.55 -23.85
CA ILE A 143 -10.73 9.79 -23.81
C ILE A 143 -11.66 10.97 -23.48
N CYS A 144 -11.37 11.70 -22.40
CA CYS A 144 -12.18 12.82 -21.95
C CYS A 144 -11.88 14.03 -22.84
N ASN A 145 -12.78 14.39 -23.74
CA ASN A 145 -12.73 15.69 -24.44
C ASN A 145 -13.40 16.81 -23.63
N CYS A 146 -13.25 16.73 -22.33
CA CYS A 146 -13.95 17.53 -21.34
C CYS A 146 -13.26 18.90 -21.22
N ARG A 147 -14.03 19.98 -21.24
CA ARG A 147 -13.49 21.35 -21.29
C ARG A 147 -12.64 21.68 -20.05
N ALA A 148 -13.06 21.27 -18.86
CA ALA A 148 -12.37 21.59 -17.62
C ALA A 148 -11.00 20.91 -17.52
N GLU A 149 -10.91 19.63 -17.88
CA GLU A 149 -9.69 18.82 -17.87
C GLU A 149 -8.67 19.33 -18.90
N ASN A 150 -9.14 19.72 -20.09
CA ASN A 150 -8.30 20.35 -21.10
C ASN A 150 -7.76 21.70 -20.64
N LEU A 151 -8.59 22.52 -19.97
CA LEU A 151 -8.16 23.80 -19.40
C LEU A 151 -7.17 23.60 -18.26
N LEU A 152 -7.39 22.60 -17.40
CA LEU A 152 -6.44 22.22 -16.36
C LEU A 152 -5.10 21.88 -17.01
N LEU A 153 -5.05 20.95 -17.98
CA LEU A 153 -3.84 20.54 -18.69
C LEU A 153 -3.11 21.71 -19.35
N GLN A 154 -3.83 22.62 -19.99
CA GLN A 154 -3.25 23.82 -20.57
C GLN A 154 -2.62 24.70 -19.48
N TRP A 155 -3.38 25.01 -18.42
CA TRP A 155 -2.89 25.80 -17.29
C TRP A 155 -1.64 25.17 -16.66
N GLY A 156 -1.63 23.85 -16.47
CA GLY A 156 -0.47 23.13 -15.93
C GLY A 156 0.75 23.33 -16.81
N LYS A 157 0.62 23.16 -18.13
CA LYS A 157 1.72 23.34 -19.10
C LYS A 157 2.26 24.77 -19.11
N GLU A 158 1.37 25.76 -19.04
CA GLU A 158 1.73 27.18 -18.93
C GLU A 158 2.53 27.47 -17.65
N HIS A 159 2.30 26.68 -16.59
CA HIS A 159 3.03 26.77 -15.32
C HIS A 159 4.18 25.76 -15.19
N GLY A 160 4.61 25.14 -16.29
CA GLY A 160 5.81 24.30 -16.35
C GLY A 160 5.60 22.81 -16.09
N LEU A 161 4.35 22.33 -16.00
CA LEU A 161 4.05 20.89 -16.01
C LEU A 161 4.62 20.25 -17.27
N LYS A 162 5.35 19.14 -17.09
CA LYS A 162 5.66 18.22 -18.20
C LYS A 162 4.94 16.91 -17.94
N THR A 163 4.28 16.40 -18.96
CA THR A 163 3.49 15.17 -18.86
C THR A 163 3.58 14.37 -20.16
N LYS A 164 3.69 13.05 -20.01
CA LYS A 164 3.51 12.06 -21.08
C LYS A 164 2.14 11.35 -20.97
N LEU A 165 1.24 11.93 -20.18
CA LEU A 165 -0.09 11.41 -19.89
C LEU A 165 -1.17 12.38 -20.38
N GLN A 166 -2.29 11.82 -20.79
CA GLN A 166 -3.54 12.53 -21.08
C GLN A 166 -4.60 12.17 -20.05
N ILE A 167 -5.51 13.11 -19.75
CA ILE A 167 -6.63 12.86 -18.85
C ILE A 167 -7.71 12.09 -19.61
N ALA A 168 -8.25 11.04 -19.00
CA ALA A 168 -9.29 10.21 -19.58
C ALA A 168 -10.38 9.88 -18.54
N HIS A 169 -11.52 9.41 -19.03
CA HIS A 169 -12.50 8.72 -18.21
C HIS A 169 -12.23 7.21 -18.27
N VAL A 170 -12.34 6.56 -17.12
CA VAL A 170 -12.09 5.13 -16.94
C VAL A 170 -13.31 4.51 -16.30
N GLU A 171 -13.89 3.51 -16.98
CA GLU A 171 -15.07 2.81 -16.48
C GLU A 171 -14.81 2.23 -15.08
N GLY A 172 -15.63 2.64 -14.10
CA GLY A 172 -15.54 2.21 -12.71
C GLY A 172 -14.53 2.97 -11.83
N ALA A 173 -13.63 3.79 -12.41
CA ALA A 173 -12.66 4.60 -11.65
C ALA A 173 -12.86 6.11 -11.83
N GLY A 174 -13.77 6.53 -12.72
CA GLY A 174 -14.02 7.95 -12.95
C GLY A 174 -12.90 8.56 -13.79
N ARG A 175 -12.22 9.58 -13.27
CA ARG A 175 -11.11 10.23 -14.00
C ARG A 175 -9.84 9.40 -13.82
N GLY A 176 -9.02 9.35 -14.87
CA GLY A 176 -7.74 8.66 -14.88
C GLY A 176 -6.73 9.38 -15.76
N ALA A 177 -5.49 8.90 -15.75
CA ALA A 177 -4.44 9.38 -16.63
C ALA A 177 -3.89 8.23 -17.49
N VAL A 178 -3.76 8.46 -18.79
CA VAL A 178 -3.45 7.45 -19.81
C VAL A 178 -2.17 7.83 -20.52
N ALA A 179 -1.28 6.85 -20.75
CA ALA A 179 -0.05 7.08 -21.49
C ALA A 179 -0.34 7.40 -22.97
N VAL A 180 0.30 8.43 -23.51
CA VAL A 180 0.11 8.84 -24.93
C VAL A 180 1.02 8.08 -25.90
N GLU A 181 2.04 7.41 -25.37
CA GLU A 181 3.06 6.66 -26.08
C GLU A 181 3.50 5.46 -25.24
N ASP A 182 4.27 4.53 -25.83
CA ASP A 182 4.90 3.46 -25.05
C ASP A 182 6.01 4.03 -24.18
N LEU A 183 5.98 3.70 -22.90
CA LEU A 183 6.88 4.22 -21.88
C LEU A 183 7.60 3.05 -21.18
N THR A 184 8.88 3.26 -20.87
CA THR A 184 9.73 2.24 -20.25
C THR A 184 10.11 2.61 -18.82
N ILE A 185 10.74 1.67 -18.12
CA ILE A 185 11.20 1.85 -16.74
C ILE A 185 12.16 3.05 -16.68
N GLY A 186 11.96 3.93 -15.70
CA GLY A 186 12.73 5.16 -15.51
C GLY A 186 12.21 6.38 -16.29
N ASP A 187 11.30 6.21 -17.25
CA ASP A 187 10.64 7.36 -17.89
C ASP A 187 9.89 8.19 -16.86
N THR A 188 10.08 9.52 -16.91
CA THR A 188 9.30 10.46 -16.09
C THR A 188 7.98 10.76 -16.81
N VAL A 189 6.87 10.31 -16.22
CA VAL A 189 5.52 10.49 -16.81
C VAL A 189 4.88 11.80 -16.41
N LEU A 190 5.21 12.30 -15.21
CA LEU A 190 4.83 13.62 -14.72
C LEU A 190 6.04 14.29 -14.07
N GLU A 191 6.26 15.55 -14.42
CA GLU A 191 7.17 16.47 -13.73
C GLU A 191 6.38 17.73 -13.37
N ILE A 192 6.13 17.91 -12.08
CA ILE A 192 5.23 18.94 -11.54
C ILE A 192 6.07 19.98 -10.79
N PRO A 193 6.11 21.24 -11.23
CA PRO A 193 6.81 22.30 -10.52
C PRO A 193 6.28 22.50 -9.10
N GLU A 194 7.18 22.70 -8.14
CA GLU A 194 6.85 22.94 -6.73
C GLU A 194 5.88 24.12 -6.56
N SER A 195 5.95 25.12 -7.44
CA SER A 195 5.09 26.31 -7.42
C SER A 195 3.61 26.05 -7.70
N ILE A 196 3.23 24.89 -8.23
CA ILE A 196 1.82 24.53 -8.48
C ILE A 196 1.31 23.42 -7.56
N ILE A 197 2.08 23.05 -6.54
CA ILE A 197 1.64 22.15 -5.47
C ILE A 197 0.92 22.97 -4.40
N ILE A 198 -0.27 22.52 -4.00
CA ILE A 198 -1.07 23.19 -2.96
C ILE A 198 -0.61 22.67 -1.60
N SER A 199 -0.14 23.55 -0.74
CA SER A 199 0.35 23.27 0.62
C SER A 199 -0.02 24.38 1.60
N GLU A 200 0.29 24.17 2.87
CA GLU A 200 0.00 25.08 4.00
C GLU A 200 0.49 26.52 3.79
N GLU A 201 1.48 26.74 2.92
CA GLU A 201 1.97 28.08 2.57
C GLU A 201 0.86 28.99 2.01
N HIS A 202 -0.14 28.42 1.31
CA HIS A 202 -1.28 29.19 0.81
C HIS A 202 -2.21 29.68 1.91
N VAL A 203 -2.30 28.93 3.01
CA VAL A 203 -3.02 29.37 4.21
C VAL A 203 -2.28 30.55 4.82
N TYR A 204 -0.97 30.45 5.00
CA TYR A 204 -0.16 31.44 5.74
C TYR A 204 -0.17 32.84 5.14
N VAL A 205 -0.41 32.94 3.82
CA VAL A 205 -0.52 34.23 3.11
C VAL A 205 -1.96 34.72 2.96
N SER A 206 -2.94 33.95 3.43
CA SER A 206 -4.36 34.30 3.41
C SER A 206 -4.77 35.05 4.68
N GLU A 207 -5.88 35.79 4.60
CA GLU A 207 -6.50 36.47 5.75
C GLU A 207 -6.93 35.50 6.88
N MET A 208 -7.15 34.23 6.55
CA MET A 208 -7.59 33.20 7.51
C MET A 208 -6.51 32.88 8.55
N PHE A 209 -5.23 32.97 8.18
CA PHE A 209 -4.14 32.52 9.04
C PHE A 209 -4.05 33.30 10.35
N GLU A 210 -4.29 34.61 10.33
CA GLU A 210 -4.24 35.46 11.52
C GLU A 210 -5.26 35.07 12.59
N ILE A 211 -6.38 34.47 12.16
CA ILE A 211 -7.44 33.94 13.01
C ILE A 211 -7.07 32.54 13.47
N LEU A 212 -6.78 31.63 12.52
CA LEU A 212 -6.54 30.22 12.81
C LEU A 212 -5.31 29.99 13.69
N LYS A 213 -4.23 30.78 13.52
CA LYS A 213 -3.01 30.62 14.34
C LYS A 213 -3.20 30.92 15.84
N ARG A 214 -4.33 31.54 16.22
CA ARG A 214 -4.68 31.85 17.61
C ARG A 214 -5.53 30.78 18.27
N MET A 215 -6.01 29.81 17.49
CA MET A 215 -6.73 28.67 18.02
C MET A 215 -5.73 27.65 18.54
N ASP A 216 -5.97 27.17 19.76
CA ASP A 216 -5.21 26.06 20.31
C ASP A 216 -5.53 24.79 19.50
N ASP A 217 -4.52 23.95 19.29
CA ASP A 217 -4.62 22.59 18.74
C ASP A 217 -5.15 22.44 17.29
N ILE A 218 -5.26 23.52 16.50
CA ILE A 218 -5.60 23.38 15.08
C ILE A 218 -4.38 22.93 14.25
N SER A 219 -4.53 21.81 13.53
CA SER A 219 -3.48 21.28 12.65
C SER A 219 -3.37 22.06 11.34
N ALA A 220 -2.20 22.00 10.69
CA ALA A 220 -1.99 22.58 9.38
C ALA A 220 -2.92 21.97 8.32
N GLU A 221 -3.20 20.67 8.42
CA GLU A 221 -4.16 19.95 7.60
C GLU A 221 -5.57 20.52 7.73
N THR A 222 -6.04 20.78 8.96
CA THR A 222 -7.36 21.38 9.19
C THR A 222 -7.41 22.81 8.65
N MET A 223 -6.34 23.59 8.80
CA MET A 223 -6.29 24.93 8.20
C MET A 223 -6.37 24.87 6.66
N LEU A 224 -5.68 23.92 6.03
CA LEU A 224 -5.70 23.71 4.59
C LEU A 224 -7.07 23.28 4.06
N LEU A 225 -7.76 22.44 4.84
CA LEU A 225 -9.12 22.02 4.57
C LEU A 225 -10.06 23.24 4.54
N LEU A 226 -10.03 24.06 5.59
CA LEU A 226 -10.84 25.29 5.69
C LEU A 226 -10.53 26.29 4.56
N TRP A 227 -9.25 26.42 4.20
CA TRP A 227 -8.82 27.25 3.08
C TRP A 227 -9.39 26.74 1.75
N SER A 228 -9.36 25.42 1.53
CA SER A 228 -9.86 24.80 0.30
C SER A 228 -11.36 24.98 0.11
N MET A 229 -12.13 24.97 1.21
CA MET A 229 -13.57 25.22 1.20
C MET A 229 -13.90 26.60 0.59
N LYS A 230 -13.18 27.65 1.00
CA LYS A 230 -13.36 29.00 0.45
C LYS A 230 -12.72 29.18 -0.92
N GLU A 231 -11.49 28.70 -1.10
CA GLU A 231 -10.71 28.93 -2.32
C GLU A 231 -11.37 28.33 -3.56
N ARG A 232 -12.08 27.20 -3.43
CA ARG A 232 -12.85 26.60 -4.53
C ARG A 232 -13.86 27.58 -5.16
N HIS A 233 -14.39 28.52 -4.38
CA HIS A 233 -15.36 29.50 -4.84
C HIS A 233 -14.72 30.80 -5.35
N ASN A 234 -13.41 30.96 -5.25
CA ASN A 234 -12.70 32.15 -5.68
C ASN A 234 -12.46 32.12 -7.21
N PRO A 235 -13.11 33.00 -8.00
CA PRO A 235 -12.95 33.01 -9.47
C PRO A 235 -11.54 33.44 -9.91
N GLU A 236 -10.80 34.15 -9.05
CA GLU A 236 -9.44 34.61 -9.30
C GLU A 236 -8.39 33.65 -8.70
N SER A 237 -8.81 32.49 -8.20
CA SER A 237 -7.89 31.48 -7.66
C SER A 237 -6.88 31.06 -8.72
N LYS A 238 -5.60 31.03 -8.33
CA LYS A 238 -4.53 30.41 -9.13
C LYS A 238 -4.87 28.96 -9.50
N PHE A 239 -5.58 28.26 -8.61
CA PHE A 239 -5.92 26.85 -8.72
C PHE A 239 -7.35 26.63 -9.23
N LYS A 240 -8.01 27.67 -9.77
CA LYS A 240 -9.38 27.60 -10.27
C LYS A 240 -9.62 26.39 -11.17
N PHE A 241 -8.75 26.15 -12.15
CA PHE A 241 -8.92 25.03 -13.09
C PHE A 241 -8.77 23.65 -12.42
N TYR A 242 -8.00 23.55 -11.34
CA TYR A 242 -7.94 22.33 -10.55
C TYR A 242 -9.26 22.10 -9.82
N PHE A 243 -9.73 23.11 -9.08
CA PHE A 243 -11.00 23.03 -8.34
C PHE A 243 -12.23 22.80 -9.24
N ASP A 244 -12.25 23.39 -10.44
CA ASP A 244 -13.32 23.20 -11.44
C ASP A 244 -13.39 21.76 -11.96
N THR A 245 -12.28 20.99 -11.91
CA THR A 245 -12.29 19.59 -12.34
C THR A 245 -12.72 18.63 -11.23
N LEU A 246 -12.56 19.00 -9.96
CA LEU A 246 -12.88 18.13 -8.83
C LEU A 246 -14.36 17.72 -8.83
N PRO A 247 -14.68 16.51 -8.35
CA PRO A 247 -16.06 16.06 -8.33
C PRO A 247 -16.89 16.92 -7.38
N LYS A 248 -18.19 16.97 -7.63
CA LYS A 248 -19.14 17.68 -6.76
C LYS A 248 -19.37 16.92 -5.45
N THR A 249 -19.35 15.60 -5.52
CA THR A 249 -19.47 14.66 -4.41
C THR A 249 -18.39 13.61 -4.57
N PHE A 250 -17.78 13.17 -3.48
CA PHE A 250 -16.93 11.99 -3.52
C PHE A 250 -17.80 10.77 -3.17
N ASN A 251 -17.43 9.61 -3.70
CA ASN A 251 -18.16 8.38 -3.47
C ASN A 251 -17.39 7.54 -2.44
N THR A 252 -17.13 8.08 -1.24
CA THR A 252 -16.36 7.38 -0.20
C THR A 252 -17.25 6.71 0.84
N GLY A 253 -16.68 5.86 1.70
CA GLY A 253 -17.38 5.30 2.87
C GLY A 253 -17.99 6.36 3.79
N LEU A 254 -17.42 7.57 3.79
CA LEU A 254 -17.94 8.70 4.57
C LEU A 254 -19.27 9.24 4.04
N ASP A 255 -19.66 8.92 2.80
CA ASP A 255 -20.95 9.30 2.21
C ASP A 255 -21.96 8.13 2.18
N PHE A 256 -21.62 6.95 2.73
CA PHE A 256 -22.49 5.77 2.69
C PHE A 256 -23.87 6.04 3.31
N GLY A 257 -24.92 5.66 2.60
CA GLY A 257 -26.29 5.73 3.09
C GLY A 257 -26.59 4.68 4.15
N VAL A 258 -27.77 4.79 4.76
CA VAL A 258 -28.26 3.85 5.79
C VAL A 258 -28.27 2.42 5.27
N GLU A 259 -28.71 2.21 4.02
CA GLU A 259 -28.77 0.88 3.41
C GLU A 259 -27.39 0.23 3.25
N ALA A 260 -26.38 1.01 2.83
CA ALA A 260 -25.01 0.52 2.71
C ALA A 260 -24.40 0.18 4.08
N LEU A 261 -24.69 0.99 5.10
CA LEU A 261 -24.28 0.71 6.49
C LEU A 261 -24.96 -0.56 7.02
N THR A 262 -26.26 -0.75 6.78
CA THR A 262 -26.96 -1.99 7.15
C THR A 262 -26.36 -3.21 6.45
N ALA A 263 -25.98 -3.07 5.17
CA ALA A 263 -25.29 -4.14 4.46
C ALA A 263 -23.97 -4.55 5.15
N LEU A 264 -23.23 -3.59 5.72
CA LEU A 264 -21.97 -3.82 6.44
C LEU A 264 -22.12 -4.33 7.88
N GLU A 265 -23.32 -4.45 8.43
CA GLU A 265 -23.50 -4.92 9.81
C GLU A 265 -22.77 -6.24 10.07
N GLY A 266 -22.07 -6.31 11.21
CA GLY A 266 -21.24 -7.46 11.61
C GLY A 266 -19.79 -7.41 11.10
N THR A 267 -19.43 -6.43 10.29
CA THR A 267 -18.05 -6.21 9.81
C THR A 267 -17.33 -5.14 10.63
N LEU A 268 -16.00 -5.18 10.71
CA LEU A 268 -15.21 -4.11 11.34
C LEU A 268 -15.31 -2.78 10.57
N LEU A 269 -15.49 -2.85 9.25
CA LEU A 269 -15.64 -1.66 8.40
C LEU A 269 -16.89 -0.84 8.77
N PHE A 270 -17.97 -1.49 9.23
CA PHE A 270 -19.14 -0.78 9.76
C PHE A 270 -18.75 0.15 10.91
N ASP A 271 -18.06 -0.38 11.92
CA ASP A 271 -17.63 0.38 13.09
C ASP A 271 -16.63 1.48 12.71
N GLU A 272 -15.69 1.17 11.81
CA GLU A 272 -14.72 2.14 11.29
C GLU A 272 -15.41 3.34 10.61
N ILE A 273 -16.40 3.10 9.74
CA ILE A 273 -17.12 4.18 9.05
C ILE A 273 -17.95 5.02 10.03
N ILE A 274 -18.64 4.38 10.97
CA ILE A 274 -19.44 5.10 11.98
C ILE A 274 -18.54 6.00 12.83
N GLN A 275 -17.44 5.47 13.35
CA GLN A 275 -16.48 6.23 14.14
C GLN A 275 -15.88 7.40 13.35
N ALA A 276 -15.52 7.18 12.08
CA ALA A 276 -14.99 8.23 11.22
C ALA A 276 -16.04 9.35 11.00
N LYS A 277 -17.30 9.00 10.71
CA LYS A 277 -18.39 9.96 10.56
C LYS A 277 -18.65 10.78 11.82
N GLU A 278 -18.72 10.12 12.98
CA GLU A 278 -18.91 10.79 14.27
C GLU A 278 -17.76 11.73 14.60
N HIS A 279 -16.52 11.30 14.33
CA HIS A 279 -15.34 12.11 14.53
C HIS A 279 -15.36 13.39 13.67
N LEU A 280 -15.68 13.26 12.37
CA LEU A 280 -15.81 14.42 11.48
C LEU A 280 -16.94 15.34 11.90
N ARG A 281 -18.07 14.79 12.34
CA ARG A 281 -19.20 15.58 12.83
C ARG A 281 -18.84 16.39 14.06
N SER A 282 -18.15 15.77 15.03
CA SER A 282 -17.66 16.43 16.23
C SER A 282 -16.67 17.55 15.90
N GLN A 283 -15.74 17.32 14.97
CA GLN A 283 -14.82 18.36 14.49
C GLN A 283 -15.57 19.54 13.87
N TYR A 284 -16.54 19.28 12.98
CA TYR A 284 -17.32 20.33 12.35
C TYR A 284 -18.09 21.16 13.37
N ASP A 285 -18.85 20.52 14.27
CA ASP A 285 -19.72 21.18 15.23
C ASP A 285 -18.92 22.06 16.21
N THR A 286 -17.67 21.69 16.49
CA THR A 286 -16.76 22.45 17.34
C THR A 286 -16.13 23.66 16.62
N LEU A 287 -15.88 23.54 15.32
CA LEU A 287 -15.02 24.46 14.57
C LEU A 287 -15.79 25.44 13.67
N CYS A 288 -16.53 24.92 12.68
CA CYS A 288 -17.07 25.75 11.60
C CYS A 288 -18.13 26.75 12.09
N PRO A 289 -19.13 26.37 12.92
CA PRO A 289 -20.10 27.33 13.45
C PRO A 289 -19.46 28.45 14.28
N LEU A 290 -18.42 28.14 15.05
CA LEU A 290 -17.68 29.11 15.87
C LEU A 290 -16.98 30.15 14.97
N LEU A 291 -16.22 29.66 13.98
CA LEU A 291 -15.50 30.52 13.04
C LEU A 291 -16.46 31.44 12.25
N CYS A 292 -17.58 30.91 11.77
CA CYS A 292 -18.57 31.68 11.04
C CYS A 292 -19.25 32.76 11.90
N ARG A 293 -19.47 32.47 13.19
CA ARG A 293 -20.08 33.43 14.13
C ARG A 293 -19.11 34.55 14.52
N ASP A 294 -17.86 34.19 14.83
CA ASP A 294 -16.90 35.12 15.41
C ASP A 294 -16.14 35.92 14.34
N HIS A 295 -16.03 35.39 13.12
CA HIS A 295 -15.29 35.97 12.00
C HIS A 295 -16.03 35.86 10.63
N PRO A 296 -17.27 36.38 10.51
CA PRO A 296 -18.12 36.20 9.32
C PRO A 296 -17.59 36.87 8.04
N ASP A 297 -16.69 37.85 8.17
CA ASP A 297 -16.00 38.51 7.07
C ASP A 297 -15.04 37.57 6.34
N VAL A 298 -14.37 36.70 7.10
CA VAL A 298 -13.42 35.71 6.57
C VAL A 298 -14.11 34.36 6.32
N PHE A 299 -14.92 33.90 7.27
CA PHE A 299 -15.60 32.61 7.27
C PHE A 299 -17.10 32.77 6.97
N GLN A 300 -17.41 32.91 5.70
CA GLN A 300 -18.76 33.10 5.20
C GLN A 300 -19.61 31.82 5.32
N PRO A 301 -20.74 31.81 6.06
CA PRO A 301 -21.49 30.58 6.37
C PRO A 301 -21.87 29.71 5.16
N GLU A 302 -22.03 30.30 3.97
CA GLU A 302 -22.38 29.55 2.76
C GLU A 302 -21.26 28.60 2.29
N PHE A 303 -19.99 28.90 2.60
CA PHE A 303 -18.84 28.08 2.24
C PHE A 303 -18.47 27.06 3.32
N TYR A 304 -19.05 27.18 4.52
CA TYR A 304 -18.68 26.39 5.70
C TYR A 304 -19.86 25.59 6.27
N SER A 305 -20.74 25.09 5.41
CA SER A 305 -21.77 24.11 5.80
C SER A 305 -21.15 22.73 6.05
N TRP A 306 -21.93 21.84 6.68
CA TRP A 306 -21.53 20.43 6.89
C TRP A 306 -21.12 19.75 5.57
N ASP A 307 -21.92 19.94 4.51
CA ASP A 307 -21.66 19.31 3.21
C ASP A 307 -20.35 19.83 2.58
N GLN A 308 -20.05 21.13 2.74
CA GLN A 308 -18.78 21.68 2.25
C GLN A 308 -17.59 21.19 3.06
N PHE A 309 -17.77 21.02 4.38
CA PHE A 309 -16.74 20.49 5.26
C PHE A 309 -16.44 19.02 4.92
N LEU A 310 -17.48 18.19 4.80
CA LEU A 310 -17.35 16.79 4.43
C LEU A 310 -16.69 16.65 3.04
N TRP A 311 -17.13 17.44 2.05
CA TRP A 311 -16.51 17.46 0.73
C TRP A 311 -15.01 17.78 0.80
N ALA A 312 -14.62 18.74 1.64
CA ALA A 312 -13.21 19.10 1.81
C ALA A 312 -12.42 18.00 2.54
N CYS A 313 -13.00 17.35 3.55
CA CYS A 313 -12.40 16.16 4.18
C CYS A 313 -12.11 15.08 3.14
N GLU A 314 -13.13 14.71 2.35
CA GLU A 314 -13.02 13.66 1.33
C GLU A 314 -12.00 14.02 0.23
N LEU A 315 -11.93 15.28 -0.19
CA LEU A 315 -10.87 15.75 -1.09
C LEU A 315 -9.48 15.49 -0.52
N TRP A 316 -9.23 15.92 0.72
CA TRP A 316 -7.90 15.80 1.31
C TRP A 316 -7.56 14.33 1.65
N TYR A 317 -8.51 13.52 2.07
CA TYR A 317 -8.28 12.10 2.33
C TYR A 317 -8.00 11.29 1.06
N SER A 318 -8.69 11.59 -0.04
CA SER A 318 -8.56 10.83 -1.29
C SER A 318 -7.49 11.34 -2.25
N ASN A 319 -7.07 12.61 -2.15
CA ASN A 319 -6.16 13.23 -3.12
C ASN A 319 -4.87 13.82 -2.52
N SER A 320 -4.71 13.84 -1.20
CA SER A 320 -3.48 14.40 -0.62
C SER A 320 -2.28 13.45 -0.76
N MET A 321 -1.09 14.05 -0.83
CA MET A 321 0.20 13.38 -0.88
C MET A 321 1.14 14.02 0.13
N LYS A 322 1.95 13.20 0.80
CA LYS A 322 3.06 13.70 1.62
C LYS A 322 4.28 13.98 0.74
N VAL A 323 4.71 15.24 0.70
CA VAL A 323 5.79 15.71 -0.18
C VAL A 323 6.87 16.41 0.64
N ILE A 324 8.13 16.05 0.40
CA ILE A 324 9.31 16.74 0.93
C ILE A 324 9.71 17.83 -0.05
N PHE A 325 9.63 19.08 0.39
CA PHE A 325 9.91 20.27 -0.41
C PHE A 325 11.42 20.57 -0.48
N THR A 326 11.79 21.57 -1.27
CA THR A 326 13.22 21.94 -1.43
C THR A 326 13.87 22.48 -0.17
N ASP A 327 13.08 22.93 0.80
CA ASP A 327 13.52 23.31 2.14
C ASP A 327 13.74 22.11 3.09
N GLY A 328 13.46 20.89 2.62
CA GLY A 328 13.59 19.65 3.38
C GLY A 328 12.39 19.32 4.28
N LYS A 329 11.35 20.15 4.31
CA LYS A 329 10.16 19.90 5.14
C LYS A 329 9.18 18.96 4.45
N LEU A 330 8.63 18.03 5.22
CA LEU A 330 7.52 17.17 4.81
C LEU A 330 6.20 17.91 5.01
N ARG A 331 5.37 17.96 3.97
CA ARG A 331 4.06 18.62 4.00
C ARG A 331 2.99 17.73 3.38
N THR A 332 1.78 17.80 3.90
CA THR A 332 0.59 17.22 3.27
C THR A 332 0.08 18.18 2.20
N CYS A 333 -0.10 17.70 0.97
CA CYS A 333 -0.35 18.57 -0.19
C CYS A 333 -1.38 17.99 -1.15
N LEU A 334 -2.11 18.85 -1.84
CA LEU A 334 -2.77 18.47 -3.09
C LEU A 334 -1.80 18.73 -4.23
N VAL A 335 -1.60 17.73 -5.08
CA VAL A 335 -0.69 17.79 -6.22
C VAL A 335 -1.54 17.72 -7.49
N PRO A 336 -1.91 18.86 -8.10
CA PRO A 336 -2.69 18.87 -9.33
C PRO A 336 -2.06 17.93 -10.38
N PHE A 337 -2.90 17.24 -11.15
CA PHE A 337 -2.53 16.16 -12.10
C PHE A 337 -2.07 14.84 -11.50
N ALA A 338 -1.21 14.85 -10.47
CA ALA A 338 -0.82 13.60 -9.82
C ALA A 338 -2.02 12.93 -9.15
N GLY A 339 -2.94 13.73 -8.59
CA GLY A 339 -4.22 13.24 -8.04
C GLY A 339 -5.20 12.66 -9.08
N LEU A 340 -4.87 12.64 -10.38
CA LEU A 340 -5.69 11.99 -11.43
C LEU A 340 -5.22 10.57 -11.77
N LEU A 341 -4.03 10.18 -11.30
CA LEU A 341 -3.54 8.82 -11.47
C LEU A 341 -4.25 7.93 -10.44
N ASN A 342 -4.88 6.85 -10.88
CA ASN A 342 -5.58 5.92 -9.99
C ASN A 342 -4.62 4.92 -9.33
N HIS A 343 -5.15 4.18 -8.34
CA HIS A 343 -4.43 3.10 -7.67
C HIS A 343 -4.47 1.78 -8.45
N SER A 344 -3.42 0.98 -8.29
CA SER A 344 -3.35 -0.42 -8.68
C SER A 344 -2.53 -1.19 -7.66
N LEU A 345 -2.86 -2.48 -7.45
CA LEU A 345 -2.06 -3.40 -6.65
C LEU A 345 -0.68 -3.65 -7.27
N CYS A 346 -0.53 -3.43 -8.58
CA CYS A 346 0.73 -3.50 -9.33
C CYS A 346 0.96 -2.17 -10.06
N PRO A 347 1.28 -1.07 -9.36
CA PRO A 347 1.26 0.26 -9.95
C PRO A 347 2.45 0.51 -10.88
N HIS A 348 2.31 1.53 -11.73
CA HIS A 348 3.37 1.98 -12.64
C HIS A 348 4.38 2.89 -11.94
N VAL A 349 3.92 3.70 -10.99
CA VAL A 349 4.74 4.62 -10.19
C VAL A 349 4.71 4.20 -8.72
N LEU A 350 5.87 3.82 -8.17
CA LEU A 350 6.01 3.42 -6.76
C LEU A 350 6.57 4.53 -5.88
N HIS A 351 7.56 5.26 -6.41
CA HIS A 351 8.34 6.22 -5.65
C HIS A 351 8.04 7.64 -6.12
N TYR A 352 7.54 8.45 -5.20
CA TYR A 352 7.29 9.87 -5.37
C TYR A 352 7.33 10.52 -3.97
N GLY A 353 7.00 11.81 -3.88
CA GLY A 353 6.93 12.52 -2.60
C GLY A 353 8.19 13.27 -2.18
N ARG A 354 9.15 13.50 -3.09
CA ARG A 354 10.27 14.42 -2.85
C ARG A 354 10.53 15.30 -4.06
N VAL A 355 10.59 16.60 -3.84
CA VAL A 355 10.95 17.59 -4.85
C VAL A 355 12.45 17.50 -5.15
N THR A 356 12.81 17.45 -6.42
CA THR A 356 14.21 17.47 -6.87
C THR A 356 14.74 18.90 -6.82
N SER A 357 15.75 19.17 -5.98
CA SER A 357 16.25 20.55 -5.76
C SER A 357 16.79 21.24 -7.03
N SER A 358 17.40 20.49 -7.95
CA SER A 358 17.97 21.05 -9.19
C SER A 358 16.90 21.54 -10.17
N THR A 359 15.74 20.87 -10.21
CA THR A 359 14.63 21.20 -11.11
C THR A 359 13.46 21.90 -10.41
N LYS A 360 13.47 21.97 -9.08
CA LYS A 360 12.35 22.44 -8.23
C LYS A 360 11.01 21.81 -8.64
N SER A 361 11.04 20.51 -8.91
CA SER A 361 9.90 19.76 -9.41
C SER A 361 9.77 18.39 -8.73
N LEU A 362 8.53 17.97 -8.51
CA LEU A 362 8.16 16.63 -8.10
C LEU A 362 8.06 15.74 -9.34
N LYS A 363 8.78 14.62 -9.35
CA LYS A 363 8.84 13.69 -10.49
C LYS A 363 8.19 12.36 -10.17
N PHE A 364 7.49 11.83 -11.15
CA PHE A 364 6.84 10.52 -11.12
C PHE A 364 7.48 9.68 -12.21
N ALA A 365 8.37 8.77 -11.80
CA ALA A 365 9.10 7.90 -12.72
C ALA A 365 8.50 6.49 -12.71
N LEU A 366 8.53 5.83 -13.87
CA LEU A 366 8.01 4.48 -14.02
C LEU A 366 8.91 3.43 -13.35
N SER A 367 8.29 2.60 -12.53
CA SER A 367 8.88 1.39 -11.94
C SER A 367 8.57 0.12 -12.75
N ARG A 368 7.64 0.20 -13.71
CA ARG A 368 7.38 -0.80 -14.73
C ARG A 368 6.89 -0.14 -16.03
N PRO A 369 7.04 -0.78 -17.21
CA PRO A 369 6.57 -0.21 -18.46
C PRO A 369 5.07 0.11 -18.47
N CYS A 370 4.68 1.14 -19.22
CA CYS A 370 3.29 1.55 -19.45
C CYS A 370 3.08 1.71 -20.96
N ARG A 371 2.12 0.98 -21.55
CA ARG A 371 1.90 1.01 -23.00
C ARG A 371 1.10 2.23 -23.40
N GLY A 372 1.31 2.73 -24.61
CA GLY A 372 0.49 3.79 -25.18
C GLY A 372 -0.98 3.38 -25.21
N GLY A 373 -1.85 4.21 -24.66
CA GLY A 373 -3.27 3.93 -24.51
C GLY A 373 -3.66 3.23 -23.19
N ASP A 374 -2.70 2.76 -22.39
CA ASP A 374 -2.99 2.18 -21.07
C ASP A 374 -3.11 3.27 -20.00
N GLN A 375 -3.94 2.99 -18.99
CA GLN A 375 -3.96 3.81 -17.78
C GLN A 375 -2.65 3.66 -17.02
N CYS A 376 -2.06 4.80 -16.65
CA CYS A 376 -0.93 4.88 -15.74
C CYS A 376 -1.47 4.93 -14.30
N TYR A 377 -0.86 4.17 -13.40
CA TYR A 377 -1.30 4.03 -12.01
C TYR A 377 -0.18 4.40 -11.06
N LEU A 378 -0.49 4.98 -9.90
CA LEU A 378 0.45 5.08 -8.78
C LEU A 378 0.05 4.18 -7.62
N SER A 379 1.02 3.87 -6.75
CA SER A 379 0.70 3.32 -5.43
C SER A 379 0.06 4.42 -4.59
N TYR A 380 -1.08 4.21 -3.95
CA TYR A 380 -1.58 5.14 -2.92
C TYR A 380 -0.94 4.85 -1.56
N GLY A 381 -0.46 3.63 -1.38
CA GLY A 381 0.04 3.09 -0.14
C GLY A 381 -0.31 1.61 -0.02
N ASN A 382 0.15 1.01 1.06
CA ASN A 382 -0.13 -0.37 1.44
C ASN A 382 -1.39 -0.40 2.31
N PHE A 383 -2.54 -0.10 1.71
CA PHE A 383 -3.81 0.05 2.43
C PHE A 383 -4.71 -1.19 2.28
N SER A 384 -5.46 -1.51 3.33
CA SER A 384 -6.54 -2.50 3.27
C SER A 384 -7.68 -2.00 2.39
N SER A 385 -8.48 -2.95 1.90
CA SER A 385 -9.73 -2.66 1.21
C SER A 385 -10.70 -1.85 2.07
N SER A 386 -10.74 -2.05 3.40
CA SER A 386 -11.55 -1.25 4.32
C SER A 386 -11.15 0.23 4.30
N HIS A 387 -9.83 0.50 4.33
CA HIS A 387 -9.29 1.86 4.24
C HIS A 387 -9.57 2.50 2.88
N LEU A 388 -9.37 1.75 1.78
CA LEU A 388 -9.61 2.24 0.42
C LEU A 388 -11.10 2.57 0.20
N ILE A 389 -12.03 1.77 0.74
CA ILE A 389 -13.45 2.09 0.69
C ILE A 389 -13.74 3.35 1.50
N THR A 390 -13.28 3.41 2.75
CA THR A 390 -13.57 4.51 3.66
C THR A 390 -13.10 5.86 3.13
N PHE A 391 -11.87 5.94 2.61
CA PHE A 391 -11.24 7.23 2.28
C PHE A 391 -11.06 7.50 0.78
N TYR A 392 -11.16 6.48 -0.07
CA TYR A 392 -10.98 6.62 -1.52
C TYR A 392 -12.19 6.15 -2.34
N GLY A 393 -13.13 5.40 -1.75
CA GLY A 393 -14.38 5.06 -2.41
C GLY A 393 -14.32 3.92 -3.42
N PHE A 394 -13.38 2.98 -3.28
CA PHE A 394 -13.30 1.84 -4.18
C PHE A 394 -12.71 0.59 -3.53
N LEU A 395 -13.04 -0.56 -4.10
CA LEU A 395 -12.41 -1.84 -3.80
C LEU A 395 -11.40 -2.18 -4.92
N PRO A 396 -10.12 -2.48 -4.62
CA PRO A 396 -9.14 -2.79 -5.65
C PRO A 396 -9.48 -4.10 -6.37
N LYS A 397 -9.18 -4.16 -7.67
CA LYS A 397 -9.31 -5.41 -8.44
C LYS A 397 -8.16 -6.36 -8.10
N GLY A 398 -8.49 -7.63 -7.84
CA GLY A 398 -7.52 -8.68 -7.53
C GLY A 398 -7.41 -8.96 -6.03
N ASN A 399 -6.34 -9.65 -5.62
CA ASN A 399 -6.13 -10.00 -4.23
C ASN A 399 -5.22 -8.97 -3.56
N ASN A 400 -5.79 -8.14 -2.69
CA ASN A 400 -5.02 -7.21 -1.88
C ASN A 400 -4.39 -7.94 -0.68
N PHE A 401 -3.07 -7.86 -0.55
CA PHE A 401 -2.31 -8.57 0.49
C PHE A 401 -2.50 -7.96 1.90
N TYR A 402 -3.11 -6.77 1.96
CA TYR A 402 -3.40 -6.02 3.17
C TYR A 402 -4.84 -6.22 3.67
N ASP A 403 -5.62 -7.08 3.01
CA ASP A 403 -6.94 -7.49 3.51
C ASP A 403 -6.75 -8.54 4.61
N VAL A 404 -6.60 -8.03 5.83
CA VAL A 404 -6.36 -8.81 7.04
C VAL A 404 -7.53 -8.66 8.01
N ILE A 405 -7.82 -9.71 8.77
CA ILE A 405 -8.73 -9.66 9.91
C ILE A 405 -7.85 -9.67 11.17
N PRO A 406 -7.78 -8.56 11.92
CA PRO A 406 -7.04 -8.52 13.16
C PRO A 406 -7.71 -9.41 14.22
N MET A 407 -6.89 -9.97 15.10
CA MET A 407 -7.30 -10.85 16.19
C MET A 407 -6.75 -10.35 17.52
N GLU A 408 -7.65 -10.14 18.47
CA GLU A 408 -7.32 -9.98 19.88
C GLU A 408 -7.45 -11.34 20.55
N ILE A 409 -6.33 -11.90 21.01
CA ILE A 409 -6.29 -13.21 21.66
C ILE A 409 -5.87 -13.01 23.11
N ASP A 410 -6.85 -13.04 24.02
CA ASP A 410 -6.61 -13.01 25.46
C ASP A 410 -6.23 -14.40 25.96
N VAL A 411 -4.98 -14.81 25.74
CA VAL A 411 -4.45 -16.01 26.41
C VAL A 411 -3.96 -15.60 27.80
N PRO A 412 -4.40 -16.27 28.90
CA PRO A 412 -3.88 -16.01 30.22
C PRO A 412 -2.37 -16.20 30.23
N GLN A 413 -1.64 -15.18 30.70
CA GLN A 413 -0.17 -15.14 30.71
C GLN A 413 0.40 -16.42 31.34
N ALA A 414 0.90 -17.33 30.51
CA ALA A 414 1.90 -18.29 30.95
C ALA A 414 3.19 -17.51 31.18
N ASP A 415 3.86 -17.78 32.31
CA ASP A 415 5.06 -17.08 32.78
C ASP A 415 6.02 -16.68 31.65
N ASP A 416 6.28 -15.37 31.61
CA ASP A 416 7.14 -14.55 30.75
C ASP A 416 8.49 -15.21 30.38
N SER A 417 8.44 -16.21 29.49
CA SER A 417 9.61 -16.92 28.99
C SER A 417 9.63 -17.09 27.47
N GLY A 418 8.56 -16.67 26.79
CA GLY A 418 8.47 -16.60 25.33
C GLY A 418 8.68 -15.16 24.85
N ASN A 419 9.80 -14.90 24.18
CA ASN A 419 10.06 -13.63 23.50
C ASN A 419 9.10 -13.49 22.30
N HIS A 420 7.85 -13.12 22.54
CA HIS A 420 6.86 -12.94 21.48
C HIS A 420 7.11 -11.59 20.80
N ASP A 421 7.74 -11.63 19.62
CA ASP A 421 8.07 -10.45 18.79
C ASP A 421 6.81 -9.66 18.30
N TRP A 422 5.60 -10.16 18.59
CA TRP A 422 4.30 -9.68 18.11
C TRP A 422 3.27 -9.64 19.25
N THR A 423 2.54 -8.52 19.36
CA THR A 423 1.49 -8.29 20.37
C THR A 423 0.08 -8.35 19.80
N THR A 424 -0.06 -8.23 18.48
CA THR A 424 -1.31 -8.35 17.75
C THR A 424 -1.19 -9.47 16.74
N HIS A 425 -2.29 -10.20 16.55
CA HIS A 425 -2.35 -11.28 15.58
C HIS A 425 -3.34 -10.94 14.47
N MET A 426 -3.21 -11.62 13.34
CA MET A 426 -4.05 -11.37 12.18
C MET A 426 -4.12 -12.61 11.29
N VAL A 427 -5.23 -12.74 10.55
CA VAL A 427 -5.37 -13.70 9.46
C VAL A 427 -5.62 -12.97 8.15
N ARG A 428 -5.40 -13.65 7.02
CA ARG A 428 -5.79 -13.19 5.68
C ARG A 428 -6.27 -14.39 4.87
N GLY A 429 -6.77 -14.13 3.67
CA GLY A 429 -7.20 -15.19 2.76
C GLY A 429 -6.11 -16.25 2.55
N THR A 430 -6.40 -17.50 2.88
CA THR A 430 -5.40 -18.60 2.87
C THR A 430 -4.94 -18.95 1.45
N TRP A 431 -5.70 -18.53 0.43
CA TRP A 431 -5.29 -18.60 -0.98
C TRP A 431 -4.04 -17.77 -1.33
N LEU A 432 -3.60 -16.89 -0.43
CA LEU A 432 -2.34 -16.16 -0.55
C LEU A 432 -1.14 -16.92 0.04
N SER A 433 -1.36 -18.06 0.70
CA SER A 433 -0.30 -18.93 1.18
C SER A 433 -0.06 -20.05 0.17
N SER A 434 1.21 -20.36 -0.11
CA SER A 434 1.59 -21.56 -0.85
C SER A 434 1.82 -22.77 0.06
N ASN A 435 2.00 -22.54 1.38
CA ASN A 435 2.37 -23.57 2.33
C ASN A 435 1.14 -24.15 3.06
N HIS A 436 0.65 -25.27 2.54
CA HIS A 436 -0.44 -26.05 3.12
C HIS A 436 0.05 -27.35 3.78
N GLU A 437 1.36 -27.46 4.02
CA GLU A 437 1.91 -28.61 4.71
C GLU A 437 1.48 -28.63 6.18
N ILE A 438 1.73 -29.77 6.83
CA ILE A 438 1.53 -29.90 8.27
C ILE A 438 2.30 -28.80 9.01
N LEU A 439 1.73 -28.35 10.12
CA LEU A 439 2.18 -27.20 10.91
C LEU A 439 1.92 -25.81 10.27
N ASN A 440 1.41 -25.72 9.05
CA ASN A 440 1.12 -24.44 8.39
C ASN A 440 -0.32 -24.34 7.90
N TYR A 441 -0.85 -25.36 7.22
CA TYR A 441 -2.26 -25.44 6.81
C TYR A 441 -2.77 -24.26 5.93
N GLY A 442 -1.88 -23.45 5.36
CA GLY A 442 -2.23 -22.21 4.68
C GLY A 442 -2.49 -21.02 5.61
N LEU A 443 -2.36 -21.22 6.93
CA LEU A 443 -2.58 -20.23 7.99
C LEU A 443 -1.26 -19.51 8.37
N PRO A 444 -1.33 -18.36 9.06
CA PRO A 444 -0.16 -17.55 9.37
C PRO A 444 0.77 -18.27 10.36
N PRO A 445 2.05 -18.53 10.02
CA PRO A 445 2.96 -19.26 10.89
C PRO A 445 3.17 -18.57 12.24
N THR A 446 3.20 -17.23 12.26
CA THR A 446 3.33 -16.43 13.47
C THR A 446 2.17 -16.63 14.45
N LEU A 447 0.93 -16.71 13.93
CA LEU A 447 -0.26 -17.01 14.72
C LEU A 447 -0.23 -18.45 15.26
N LEU A 448 0.06 -19.42 14.38
CA LEU A 448 0.12 -20.82 14.79
C LEU A 448 1.18 -21.06 15.86
N ASN A 449 2.37 -20.47 15.73
CA ASN A 449 3.44 -20.60 16.71
C ASN A 449 3.09 -19.97 18.05
N TYR A 450 2.35 -18.87 18.05
CA TYR A 450 1.81 -18.27 19.27
C TYR A 450 0.80 -19.21 19.92
N LEU A 451 -0.22 -19.67 19.19
CA LEU A 451 -1.25 -20.56 19.73
C LEU A 451 -0.67 -21.89 20.23
N ARG A 452 0.28 -22.48 19.50
CA ARG A 452 1.01 -23.68 19.95
C ARG A 452 1.70 -23.50 21.29
N SER A 453 2.21 -22.30 21.57
CA SER A 453 2.92 -21.97 22.81
C SER A 453 1.93 -21.67 23.93
N ALA A 454 0.87 -20.93 23.60
CA ALA A 454 -0.22 -20.56 24.48
C ALA A 454 -1.04 -21.76 24.99
N LEU A 455 -1.31 -22.73 24.11
CA LEU A 455 -2.13 -23.91 24.40
C LEU A 455 -1.28 -25.11 24.88
N LYS A 456 0.03 -24.94 25.02
CA LYS A 456 0.90 -26.04 25.46
C LYS A 456 0.75 -26.30 26.95
N ASP A 457 0.27 -27.49 27.30
CA ASP A 457 0.33 -27.99 28.67
C ASP A 457 1.79 -28.10 29.17
N ALA A 458 2.02 -27.65 30.41
CA ALA A 458 3.34 -27.56 31.05
C ALA A 458 4.07 -28.92 31.23
N GLU A 459 3.40 -30.06 31.01
CA GLU A 459 3.90 -31.40 31.39
C GLU A 459 4.41 -32.29 30.22
N GLN A 460 4.54 -31.80 28.98
CA GLN A 460 4.87 -32.68 27.84
C GLN A 460 6.35 -32.69 27.39
N PRO A 461 6.92 -33.86 27.04
CA PRO A 461 8.35 -34.06 26.79
C PRO A 461 8.87 -33.41 25.49
N LYS A 462 10.15 -33.01 25.52
CA LYS A 462 10.89 -32.28 24.48
C LYS A 462 11.36 -33.14 23.29
N ASP A 463 10.64 -34.18 22.91
CA ASP A 463 11.01 -34.97 21.72
C ASP A 463 10.33 -34.43 20.46
N SER A 464 11.11 -34.39 19.39
CA SER A 464 10.87 -33.72 18.10
C SER A 464 9.76 -34.34 17.23
N ASN A 465 8.73 -34.93 17.81
CA ASN A 465 7.54 -35.38 17.10
C ASN A 465 6.44 -34.31 17.18
N ILE A 466 5.70 -34.16 16.08
CA ILE A 466 4.52 -33.30 16.00
C ILE A 466 3.56 -33.71 17.12
N ASN A 467 3.25 -32.79 18.04
CA ASN A 467 2.23 -33.02 19.06
C ASN A 467 0.85 -32.86 18.41
N ILE A 468 0.27 -33.98 17.99
CA ILE A 468 -1.00 -34.01 17.26
C ILE A 468 -2.15 -33.41 18.07
N ASP A 469 -2.18 -33.66 19.39
CA ASP A 469 -3.22 -33.12 20.27
C ASP A 469 -3.14 -31.59 20.34
N ASN A 470 -1.93 -31.02 20.51
CA ASN A 470 -1.72 -29.58 20.51
C ASN A 470 -2.07 -28.96 19.14
N GLU A 471 -1.68 -29.60 18.02
CA GLU A 471 -2.08 -29.12 16.69
C GLU A 471 -3.59 -29.14 16.48
N ARG A 472 -4.28 -30.18 16.96
CA ARG A 472 -5.74 -30.28 16.90
C ARG A 472 -6.37 -29.13 17.69
N GLU A 473 -5.91 -28.89 18.91
CA GLU A 473 -6.43 -27.82 19.77
C GLU A 473 -6.25 -26.43 19.16
N VAL A 474 -5.09 -26.17 18.52
CA VAL A 474 -4.85 -24.92 17.77
C VAL A 474 -5.87 -24.74 16.64
N LEU A 475 -6.11 -25.77 15.84
CA LEU A 475 -7.05 -25.69 14.71
C LEU A 475 -8.50 -25.58 15.16
N GLU A 476 -8.90 -26.32 16.20
CA GLU A 476 -10.24 -26.24 16.81
C GLU A 476 -10.48 -24.87 17.45
N THR A 477 -9.46 -24.27 18.09
CA THR A 477 -9.54 -22.92 18.64
C THR A 477 -9.82 -21.92 17.53
N LEU A 478 -9.04 -21.93 16.44
CA LEU A 478 -9.27 -21.05 15.30
C LEU A 478 -10.65 -21.27 14.67
N TYR A 479 -11.06 -22.53 14.49
CA TYR A 479 -12.39 -22.85 13.98
C TYR A 479 -13.50 -22.26 14.87
N SER A 480 -13.36 -22.37 16.20
CA SER A 480 -14.33 -21.85 17.16
C SER A 480 -14.45 -20.33 17.15
N ILE A 481 -13.38 -19.62 16.78
CA ILE A 481 -13.36 -18.16 16.62
C ILE A 481 -14.05 -17.75 15.32
N PHE A 482 -13.69 -18.38 14.19
CA PHE A 482 -14.13 -17.93 12.87
C PHE A 482 -15.50 -18.46 12.44
N ASN A 483 -15.97 -19.59 12.98
CA ASN A 483 -17.27 -20.16 12.59
C ASN A 483 -18.45 -19.25 12.98
N PRO A 484 -18.53 -18.73 14.22
CA PRO A 484 -19.56 -17.75 14.58
C PRO A 484 -19.47 -16.45 13.78
N MET A 485 -18.26 -16.00 13.43
CA MET A 485 -18.08 -14.84 12.55
C MET A 485 -18.74 -15.10 11.20
N MET A 486 -18.48 -16.26 10.57
CA MET A 486 -19.11 -16.61 9.29
C MET A 486 -20.64 -16.62 9.38
N GLU A 487 -21.21 -17.18 10.45
CA GLU A 487 -22.65 -17.20 10.70
C GLU A 487 -23.23 -15.78 10.84
N GLY A 488 -22.51 -14.88 11.52
CA GLY A 488 -22.90 -13.48 11.71
C GLY A 488 -22.95 -12.66 10.43
N HIS A 489 -22.19 -13.03 9.39
CA HIS A 489 -22.22 -12.32 8.11
C HIS A 489 -23.48 -12.64 7.28
N GLY A 490 -24.27 -13.66 7.62
CA GLY A 490 -25.51 -14.02 6.92
C GLY A 490 -25.31 -14.50 5.47
N ASP A 491 -26.43 -14.76 4.78
CA ASP A 491 -26.45 -15.36 3.43
C ASP A 491 -26.02 -14.34 2.34
N PRO A 492 -25.08 -14.69 1.43
CA PRO A 492 -24.74 -13.88 0.26
C PRO A 492 -25.89 -13.68 -0.74
N ASP A 493 -26.84 -14.62 -0.83
CA ASP A 493 -27.92 -14.58 -1.83
C ASP A 493 -29.18 -13.85 -1.32
N ASN A 494 -29.02 -12.89 -0.41
CA ASN A 494 -30.15 -12.16 0.17
C ASN A 494 -30.90 -11.35 -0.92
N PRO A 495 -32.15 -11.68 -1.26
CA PRO A 495 -32.90 -11.07 -2.36
C PRO A 495 -33.37 -9.63 -2.10
N HIS A 496 -32.99 -9.03 -0.97
CA HIS A 496 -33.43 -7.69 -0.57
C HIS A 496 -32.89 -6.54 -1.45
N TRP A 497 -31.80 -6.75 -2.20
CA TRP A 497 -31.10 -5.69 -2.92
C TRP A 497 -31.32 -5.76 -4.44
N GLU A 498 -32.56 -5.58 -4.90
CA GLU A 498 -32.84 -5.46 -6.34
C GLU A 498 -32.28 -4.12 -6.88
N SER A 499 -31.22 -4.17 -7.70
CA SER A 499 -30.52 -3.00 -8.28
C SER A 499 -29.91 -2.05 -7.23
N PRO A 500 -28.89 -2.49 -6.46
CA PRO A 500 -28.30 -1.69 -5.40
C PRO A 500 -27.66 -0.38 -5.92
N SER A 501 -27.72 0.67 -5.11
CA SER A 501 -26.93 1.88 -5.31
C SER A 501 -25.42 1.59 -5.25
N TRP A 502 -24.60 2.55 -5.67
CA TRP A 502 -23.15 2.35 -5.76
C TRP A 502 -22.50 2.00 -4.41
N ASP A 503 -22.97 2.61 -3.33
CA ASP A 503 -22.49 2.43 -1.95
C ASP A 503 -22.95 1.08 -1.39
N VAL A 504 -24.22 0.71 -1.59
CA VAL A 504 -24.73 -0.62 -1.22
C VAL A 504 -23.96 -1.72 -1.95
N LYS A 505 -23.71 -1.53 -3.25
CA LYS A 505 -22.91 -2.48 -4.03
C LYS A 505 -21.50 -2.63 -3.46
N LEU A 506 -20.83 -1.52 -3.15
CA LEU A 506 -19.47 -1.54 -2.60
C LEU A 506 -19.42 -2.19 -1.20
N ALA A 507 -20.43 -1.92 -0.36
CA ALA A 507 -20.61 -2.56 0.94
C ALA A 507 -20.78 -4.08 0.82
N LEU A 508 -21.62 -4.55 -0.11
CA LEU A 508 -21.84 -5.98 -0.34
C LEU A 508 -20.58 -6.67 -0.89
N GLU A 509 -19.87 -6.04 -1.84
CA GLU A 509 -18.61 -6.56 -2.37
C GLU A 509 -17.53 -6.71 -1.28
N TYR A 510 -17.45 -5.76 -0.35
CA TYR A 510 -16.56 -5.86 0.80
C TYR A 510 -16.96 -6.99 1.76
N LYS A 511 -18.26 -7.12 2.06
CA LYS A 511 -18.75 -8.18 2.94
C LYS A 511 -18.51 -9.58 2.34
N ASP A 512 -18.62 -9.71 1.03
CA ASP A 512 -18.27 -10.94 0.30
C ASP A 512 -16.77 -11.24 0.34
N LEU A 513 -15.92 -10.21 0.26
CA LEU A 513 -14.48 -10.37 0.47
C LEU A 513 -14.18 -10.91 1.88
N GLU A 514 -14.76 -10.35 2.93
CA GLU A 514 -14.58 -10.85 4.31
C GLU A 514 -15.10 -12.29 4.47
N ARG A 515 -16.30 -12.60 3.95
CA ARG A 515 -16.82 -13.98 3.94
C ARG A 515 -15.85 -14.95 3.27
N ARG A 516 -15.26 -14.57 2.14
CA ARG A 516 -14.26 -15.40 1.46
C ARG A 516 -13.04 -15.63 2.33
N ILE A 517 -12.50 -14.59 2.99
CA ILE A 517 -11.36 -14.72 3.90
C ILE A 517 -11.69 -15.70 5.03
N ILE A 518 -12.80 -15.47 5.74
CA ILE A 518 -13.24 -16.30 6.87
C ILE A 518 -13.46 -17.76 6.41
N SER A 519 -14.18 -17.96 5.30
CA SER A 519 -14.41 -19.29 4.73
C SER A 519 -13.11 -20.01 4.38
N SER A 520 -12.11 -19.31 3.84
CA SER A 520 -10.81 -19.91 3.53
C SER A 520 -10.02 -20.34 4.77
N VAL A 521 -10.12 -19.58 5.87
CA VAL A 521 -9.52 -19.91 7.16
C VAL A 521 -10.19 -21.14 7.76
N LEU A 522 -11.53 -21.19 7.77
CA LEU A 522 -12.29 -22.35 8.23
C LEU A 522 -11.96 -23.61 7.43
N GLN A 523 -11.87 -23.49 6.10
CA GLN A 523 -11.50 -24.61 5.25
C GLN A 523 -10.09 -25.11 5.54
N SER A 524 -9.13 -24.20 5.76
CA SER A 524 -7.77 -24.55 6.19
C SER A 524 -7.76 -25.29 7.53
N CYS A 525 -8.57 -24.86 8.51
CA CYS A 525 -8.71 -25.58 9.78
C CYS A 525 -9.26 -27.00 9.60
N LEU A 526 -10.35 -27.15 8.84
CA LEU A 526 -10.97 -28.46 8.59
C LEU A 526 -10.02 -29.41 7.86
N THR A 527 -9.36 -28.94 6.80
CA THR A 527 -8.37 -29.75 6.07
C THR A 527 -7.18 -30.12 6.96
N GLY A 528 -6.72 -29.21 7.82
CA GLY A 528 -5.69 -29.51 8.82
C GLY A 528 -6.11 -30.61 9.79
N LEU A 529 -7.34 -30.57 10.30
CA LEU A 529 -7.88 -31.60 11.21
C LEU A 529 -7.97 -32.98 10.52
N GLU A 530 -8.40 -33.03 9.26
CA GLU A 530 -8.40 -34.26 8.45
C GLU A 530 -6.98 -34.81 8.26
N MET A 531 -6.00 -33.95 8.00
CA MET A 531 -4.59 -34.35 7.88
C MET A 531 -4.05 -34.98 9.16
N LEU A 532 -4.40 -34.43 10.33
CA LEU A 532 -4.00 -34.97 11.64
C LEU A 532 -4.62 -36.35 11.90
N GLN A 533 -5.90 -36.54 11.58
CA GLN A 533 -6.59 -37.84 11.71
C GLN A 533 -5.94 -38.94 10.84
N LEU A 534 -5.51 -38.58 9.62
CA LEU A 534 -4.79 -39.49 8.73
C LEU A 534 -3.41 -39.89 9.25
N ILE A 535 -2.78 -39.05 10.07
CA ILE A 535 -1.48 -39.34 10.68
C ILE A 535 -1.65 -40.25 11.89
N GLU A 536 -2.62 -39.96 12.77
CA GLU A 536 -2.94 -40.83 13.90
C GLU A 536 -3.28 -42.25 13.46
N SER A 537 -4.11 -42.39 12.42
CA SER A 537 -4.51 -43.68 11.87
C SER A 537 -3.39 -44.47 11.18
N LYS A 538 -2.26 -43.83 10.83
CA LYS A 538 -1.05 -44.52 10.32
C LYS A 538 -0.10 -44.95 11.45
N HIS A 539 -0.25 -44.37 12.64
CA HIS A 539 0.58 -44.66 13.81
C HIS A 539 -0.08 -45.65 14.79
N GLN A 540 -1.40 -45.89 14.66
CA GLN A 540 -2.14 -47.00 15.25
C GLN A 540 -2.06 -48.25 14.38
#